data_AF-A0A971RWU7-F1
#
_entry.id   AF-A0A971RWU7-F1
#
_cell.length_a   1.000
_cell.length_b   1.000
_cell.length_c   1.000
_cell.angle_alpha   90.00
_cell.angle_beta   90.00
_cell.angle_gamma   90.00
#
_symmetry.space_group_name_H-M   'P 1'
#
loop_
_entity.id
_entity.type
_entity.pdbx_description
1 polymer ?
#
loop_
_entity_poly.entity_id
_entity_poly.type
_entity_poly.pdbx_seq_one_letter_code
_entity_poly.pdbx_strand_id
1 'polypeptide(L)' 'MGTNKEMVEIWGDIVEIRHLLISMAISNISTIGGLLLAPSNNEGKQLFFGLMGSLIGFVISALFIKPKRIVISKEG' A
#
# COMPACT_ATOMS: atom_id res chain seq x y z
N MET A 1 28.47 0.16 11.41
CA MET A 1 27.80 -0.53 10.28
C MET A 1 26.62 0.32 9.82
N GLY A 2 26.73 0.94 8.64
CA GLY A 2 25.78 1.94 8.16
C GLY A 2 24.40 1.36 7.89
N THR A 3 23.38 1.86 8.59
CA THR A 3 21.98 1.62 8.21
C THR A 3 21.63 2.66 7.15
N ASN A 4 21.97 2.38 5.89
CA ASN A 4 21.50 3.18 4.76
C ASN A 4 19.97 3.03 4.69
N LYS A 5 19.25 4.00 5.28
CA LYS A 5 17.82 4.16 5.04
C LYS A 5 17.71 4.63 3.60
N GLU A 6 17.31 3.74 2.70
CA GLU A 6 17.05 4.04 1.29
C GLU A 6 15.81 4.94 1.20
N MET A 7 16.02 6.23 1.47
CA MET A 7 15.07 7.30 1.28
C MET A 7 15.20 7.71 -0.18
N VAL A 8 14.17 7.39 -0.97
CA VAL A 8 14.14 7.70 -2.39
C VAL A 8 13.15 8.82 -2.59
N GLU A 9 13.58 9.84 -3.32
CA GLU A 9 12.72 10.94 -3.71
C GLU A 9 11.84 10.47 -4.86
N ILE A 10 10.53 10.40 -4.63
CA ILE A 10 9.55 10.03 -5.64
C ILE A 10 8.55 11.16 -5.74
N TRP A 11 8.42 11.76 -6.94
CA TRP A 11 7.49 12.87 -7.20
C TRP A 11 7.66 14.07 -6.24
N GLY A 12 8.90 14.35 -5.80
CA GLY A 12 9.20 15.46 -4.88
C GLY A 12 8.87 15.19 -3.41
N ASP A 13 8.47 13.96 -3.05
CA ASP A 13 8.31 13.53 -1.67
C ASP A 13 9.41 12.53 -1.29
N ILE A 14 9.98 12.69 -0.09
CA ILE A 14 11.06 11.83 0.40
C ILE A 14 10.42 10.64 1.10
N VAL A 15 10.35 9.52 0.39
CA VAL A 15 9.70 8.31 0.87
C VAL A 15 10.70 7.19 1.05
N GLU A 16 10.58 6.46 2.17
CA GLU A 16 11.42 5.29 2.42
C GLU A 16 10.87 4.11 1.60
N ILE A 17 11.71 3.52 0.73
CA ILE A 17 11.30 2.40 -0.14
C ILE A 17 10.70 1.23 0.65
N ARG A 18 11.17 1.03 1.88
CA ARG A 18 10.66 -0.02 2.78
C ARG A 18 9.16 0.12 3.02
N HIS A 19 8.66 1.34 3.21
CA HIS A 19 7.23 1.59 3.44
C HIS A 19 6.39 1.36 2.17
N LEU A 20 6.94 1.67 1.00
CA LEU A 20 6.30 1.41 -0.30
C LEU A 20 6.18 -0.09 -0.58
N LEU A 21 7.25 -0.84 -0.37
CA LEU A 21 7.24 -2.29 -0.56
C LEU A 21 6.27 -2.98 0.40
N ILE A 22 6.19 -2.52 1.66
CA ILE A 22 5.24 -3.04 2.65
C ILE A 22 3.80 -2.74 2.21
N SER A 23 3.50 -1.54 1.71
CA SER A 23 2.16 -1.17 1.22
C SER A 23 1.71 -2.04 0.06
N MET A 24 2.61 -2.26 -0.89
CA MET A 24 2.36 -3.07 -2.07
C MET A 24 2.16 -4.53 -1.71
N ALA A 25 2.96 -5.06 -0.79
CA ALA A 25 2.80 -6.42 -0.29
C ALA A 25 1.44 -6.62 0.41
N ILE A 26 1.05 -5.69 1.30
CA ILE A 26 -0.24 -5.76 2.00
C ILE A 26 -1.41 -5.69 1.01
N SER A 27 -1.34 -4.79 0.02
CA SER A 27 -2.37 -4.66 -1.01
C SER A 27 -2.50 -5.95 -1.86
N ASN A 28 -1.37 -6.52 -2.28
CA ASN A 28 -1.37 -7.77 -3.06
C ASN A 28 -1.91 -8.95 -2.25
N ILE A 29 -1.49 -9.10 -0.99
CA ILE A 29 -1.97 -10.18 -0.11
C ILE A 29 -3.47 -10.04 0.13
N SER A 30 -3.96 -8.81 0.35
CA SER A 30 -5.38 -8.54 0.55
C SER A 30 -6.21 -8.79 -0.73
N THR A 31 -5.65 -8.47 -1.90
CA THR A 31 -6.28 -8.76 -3.21
C THR A 31 -6.39 -10.26 -3.44
N ILE A 32 -5.32 -11.01 -3.20
CA ILE A 32 -5.30 -12.47 -3.34
C ILE A 32 -6.22 -13.11 -2.29
N GLY A 33 -6.23 -12.61 -1.06
CA GLY A 33 -7.16 -13.05 -0.01
C GLY A 33 -8.61 -12.85 -0.42
N GLY A 34 -8.96 -11.66 -0.94
CA GLY A 34 -10.29 -11.37 -1.47
C GLY A 34 -10.68 -12.27 -2.64
N LEU A 35 -9.73 -12.61 -3.51
CA LEU A 35 -9.95 -13.53 -4.62
C LEU A 35 -10.18 -14.97 -4.17
N LEU A 36 -9.46 -15.44 -3.13
CA LEU A 36 -9.62 -16.80 -2.57
C LEU A 36 -10.96 -16.98 -1.84
N LEU A 37 -11.47 -15.92 -1.21
CA LEU A 37 -12.79 -15.91 -0.57
C LEU A 37 -13.96 -15.81 -1.56
N ALA A 38 -13.67 -15.58 -2.85
CA ALA A 38 -14.71 -15.44 -3.85
C ALA A 38 -15.36 -16.79 -4.22
N PRO A 39 -16.69 -16.93 -4.08
CA PRO A 39 -17.39 -18.15 -4.47
C PRO A 39 -17.41 -18.29 -6.01
N SER A 40 -16.88 -19.41 -6.53
CA SER A 40 -16.75 -19.71 -7.98
C SER A 40 -18.06 -19.85 -8.77
N ASN A 41 -19.21 -19.50 -8.19
CA ASN A 41 -20.51 -19.76 -8.79
C ASN A 41 -20.90 -18.76 -9.91
N ASN A 42 -20.11 -17.70 -10.13
CA ASN A 42 -20.25 -16.75 -11.25
C ASN A 42 -18.95 -15.96 -11.43
N GLU A 43 -18.33 -16.07 -12.61
CA GLU A 43 -17.04 -15.45 -12.96
C GLU A 43 -17.01 -13.93 -12.71
N GLY A 44 -18.13 -13.25 -12.96
CA GLY A 44 -18.26 -11.82 -12.69
C GLY A 44 -18.13 -11.45 -11.21
N LYS A 45 -18.59 -12.30 -10.28
CA LYS A 45 -18.55 -12.00 -8.84
C LYS A 45 -17.13 -12.15 -8.26
N GLN A 46 -16.30 -12.99 -8.87
CA GLN A 46 -14.91 -13.16 -8.46
C GLN A 46 -14.07 -11.91 -8.70
N LEU A 47 -14.29 -11.22 -9.82
CA LEU A 47 -13.63 -9.95 -10.10
C LEU A 47 -14.02 -8.87 -9.08
N PHE A 48 -15.31 -8.77 -8.73
CA PHE A 48 -15.77 -7.83 -7.71
C PHE A 48 -15.19 -8.11 -6.33
N PHE A 49 -15.07 -9.39 -5.95
CA PHE A 49 -14.45 -9.78 -4.68
C PHE A 49 -12.95 -9.49 -4.63
N GLY A 50 -12.22 -9.76 -5.72
CA GLY A 50 -10.81 -9.38 -5.84
C GLY A 50 -10.61 -7.86 -5.79
N LEU A 51 -11.46 -7.09 -6.47
CA LEU A 51 -11.42 -5.62 -6.46
C LEU A 51 -11.73 -5.05 -5.06
N MET A 52 -12.74 -5.59 -4.37
CA MET A 52 -13.03 -5.20 -2.98
C MET A 52 -11.91 -5.58 -2.02
N GLY A 53 -11.30 -6.76 -2.19
CA GLY A 53 -10.13 -7.17 -1.41
C GLY A 53 -8.93 -6.23 -1.61
N SER A 54 -8.69 -5.80 -2.85
CA SER A 54 -7.67 -4.79 -3.18
C SER A 54 -7.98 -3.43 -2.56
N LEU A 55 -9.23 -2.97 -2.67
CA LEU A 55 -9.67 -1.70 -2.13
C LEU A 55 -9.50 -1.66 -0.61
N ILE A 56 -9.89 -2.73 0.10
CA ILE A 56 -9.74 -2.84 1.56
C ILE A 56 -8.25 -2.86 1.94
N GLY A 57 -7.42 -3.63 1.22
CA GLY A 57 -5.97 -3.69 1.45
C GLY A 57 -5.28 -2.35 1.23
N PHE A 58 -5.71 -1.62 0.21
CA PHE A 58 -5.25 -0.26 -0.06
C PHE A 58 -5.66 0.71 1.04
N VAL A 59 -6.93 0.68 1.49
CA VAL A 59 -7.41 1.54 2.58
C VAL A 59 -6.65 1.25 3.88
N ILE A 60 -6.45 -0.02 4.22
CA ILE A 60 -5.66 -0.43 5.40
C ILE A 60 -4.22 0.08 5.28
N SER A 61 -3.60 -0.10 4.10
CA SER A 61 -2.24 0.38 3.85
C SER A 61 -2.14 1.90 3.95
N ALA A 62 -3.13 2.63 3.43
CA ALA A 62 -3.19 4.09 3.48
C ALA A 62 -3.41 4.62 4.92
N LEU A 63 -4.15 3.91 5.76
CA LEU A 63 -4.32 4.25 7.17
C LEU A 63 -3.06 3.93 8.00
N PHE A 64 -2.38 2.83 7.67
CA PHE A 64 -1.21 2.38 8.42
C PHE A 64 0.05 3.17 8.04
N ILE A 65 0.19 3.52 6.75
CA ILE A 65 1.26 4.38 6.24
C ILE A 65 0.78 5.81 6.40
N LYS A 66 0.85 6.31 7.63
CA LYS A 66 0.59 7.71 7.89
C LYS A 66 1.57 8.56 7.08
N PRO A 67 1.10 9.56 6.31
CA PRO A 67 1.99 10.49 5.66
C PRO A 67 2.84 11.15 6.73
N LYS A 68 4.16 10.97 6.66
CA LYS A 68 5.10 11.75 7.47
C LYS A 68 5.04 13.19 6.95
N ARG A 69 4.01 13.95 7.36
CA ARG A 69 4.02 15.40 7.22
C ARG A 69 5.09 15.96 8.16
N ILE A 70 6.34 15.84 7.75
CA ILE A 70 7.41 16.70 8.26
C ILE A 70 7.62 17.75 7.18
N VAL A 71 6.64 18.64 7.02
CA VAL A 71 6.88 19.92 6.34
C VAL A 71 7.79 20.72 7.26
N ILE A 72 9.09 20.48 7.16
CA ILE A 72 10.10 21.39 7.70
C ILE A 72 10.15 22.54 6.70
N SER A 73 9.23 23.51 6.81
CA SER A 73 9.50 24.82 6.24
C SER A 73 10.74 25.35 6.96
N LYS A 74 11.89 25.22 6.31
CA LYS A 74 13.05 26.07 6.59
C LYS A 74 12.69 27.47 6.08
N GLU A 75 11.92 28.21 6.87
CA GLU A 75 11.83 29.66 6.70
C GLU A 75 13.05 30.25 7.40
N GLY A 76 13.84 31.01 6.65
CA GLY A 76 15.05 31.69 7.12
C GLY A 76 14.78 33.03 7.79
#